data_AF-A0AAN6EHE7-F1
#
_entry.id   AF-A0AAN6EHE7-F1
#
_cell.length_a   1.000
_cell.length_b   1.000
_cell.length_c   1.000
_cell.angle_alpha   90.00
_cell.angle_beta   90.00
_cell.angle_gamma   90.00
#
_symmetry.space_group_name_H-M   'P 1'
#
loop_
_entity.id
_entity.type
_entity.pdbx_description
1 polymer ?
#
loop_
_entity_poly.entity_id
_entity_poly.type
_entity_poly.pdbx_seq_one_letter_code
_entity_poly.pdbx_strand_id
1 'polypeptide(L)'
;RQPMEIEWAADVNTATPEAQKQRLLLSAASSATSRPSDVTRGVSKPGSSETARATSLAVVVDGETLSALEAHEGLLQRFLSLGTLCDAVICSRVSPSQKALIVHNMRVRCEGGNDGSSKSKDKKLAGWWLGAAWRGIVSFFRHDSDRYMVTLAIGDGGNDIAMIQEAHAGIGIAGQEGLQASRAADFSIGQFRFLQRLLLVHGRWSYVRVSMFIMGTFYKCMAFYLTQLIYQFYTGFSGTSLFESWTLSMYNTLFSILPVLVVGIFEQDLKPSTLLAFPELYRDMGPRNHLFTVPEFLRRVIVLGLLHAIVAAYFPFAGGLLMGYNGTTNDQFINSLMVYSIMMLTVTLKIAYIDVRRWIVFSHISVILSLTLWFGWNGVLNHIYPKSPGDGYFVLGVFDMLMSKAPFWFQWIIFTAVALCINVLLVLVYSVRDPVEHKITSWVAFERRQEHTANKERRKQWMADHKLGRFS
;
A
#
# COMPACT_ATOMS: atom_id res chain seq x y z
N ARG A 1 -2.73 -46.00 20.39
CA ARG A 1 -3.05 -45.07 21.50
C ARG A 1 -2.01 -45.29 22.58
N GLN A 2 -0.94 -44.51 22.58
CA GLN A 2 -0.05 -44.37 23.73
C GLN A 2 -0.34 -42.99 24.34
N PRO A 3 -0.41 -42.84 25.67
CA PRO A 3 -0.65 -41.55 26.30
C PRO A 3 0.64 -40.73 26.25
N MET A 4 0.49 -39.45 25.93
CA MET A 4 1.55 -38.45 26.02
C MET A 4 1.59 -37.99 27.48
N GLU A 5 2.65 -38.36 28.21
CA GLU A 5 2.91 -37.82 29.55
C GLU A 5 3.27 -36.33 29.42
N ILE A 6 2.51 -35.50 30.13
CA ILE A 6 2.82 -34.09 30.35
C ILE A 6 3.63 -34.05 31.65
N GLU A 7 4.93 -33.77 31.56
CA GLU A 7 5.77 -33.53 32.73
C GLU A 7 5.31 -32.23 33.43
N TRP A 8 4.83 -32.37 34.67
CA TRP A 8 4.59 -31.26 35.57
C TRP A 8 5.89 -30.92 36.29
N ALA A 9 6.40 -29.70 36.09
CA ALA A 9 7.52 -29.20 36.88
C ALA A 9 7.05 -28.81 38.29
N ALA A 10 7.18 -29.80 39.18
CA ALA A 10 7.48 -29.75 40.62
C ALA A 10 6.66 -28.85 41.58
N ASP A 11 5.99 -29.53 42.53
CA ASP A 11 5.71 -29.06 43.88
C ASP A 11 6.98 -28.53 44.58
N VAL A 12 6.95 -27.29 45.08
CA VAL A 12 7.88 -26.82 46.12
C VAL A 12 7.12 -25.93 47.10
N ASN A 13 6.65 -26.55 48.18
CA ASN A 13 6.21 -25.88 49.40
C ASN A 13 7.43 -25.25 50.11
N THR A 14 7.20 -24.14 50.83
CA THR A 14 8.12 -23.33 51.65
C THR A 14 8.87 -22.16 50.98
N ALA A 15 8.15 -21.09 50.60
CA ALA A 15 8.65 -19.70 50.57
C ALA A 15 7.47 -18.70 50.46
N THR A 16 7.66 -17.44 50.87
CA THR A 16 6.60 -16.41 50.89
C THR A 16 6.13 -15.98 49.48
N PRO A 17 4.84 -15.63 49.28
CA PRO A 17 4.22 -15.46 47.95
C PRO A 17 4.85 -14.35 47.07
N GLU A 18 5.37 -13.28 47.67
CA GLU A 18 5.99 -12.17 46.94
C GLU A 18 7.37 -12.52 46.36
N ALA A 19 8.15 -13.36 47.06
CA ALA A 19 9.46 -13.82 46.61
C ALA A 19 9.36 -14.83 45.46
N GLN A 20 8.26 -15.61 45.40
CA GLN A 20 7.95 -16.52 44.30
C GLN A 20 7.56 -15.77 43.01
N LYS A 21 6.74 -14.71 43.10
CA LYS A 21 6.34 -13.88 41.95
C LYS A 21 7.54 -13.18 41.29
N GLN A 22 8.47 -12.65 42.08
CA GLN A 22 9.69 -12.03 41.54
C GLN A 22 10.64 -13.05 40.89
N ARG A 23 10.79 -14.25 41.46
CA ARG A 23 11.67 -15.30 40.89
C ARG A 23 11.10 -15.90 39.59
N LEU A 24 9.80 -16.08 39.48
CA LEU A 24 9.15 -16.53 38.23
C LEU A 24 9.35 -15.52 37.09
N LEU A 25 9.13 -14.23 37.36
CA LEU A 25 9.38 -13.15 36.40
C LEU A 25 10.86 -13.02 36.02
N LEU A 26 11.78 -13.21 36.97
CA LEU A 26 13.22 -13.20 36.72
C LEU A 26 13.70 -14.43 35.94
N SER A 27 13.11 -15.61 36.15
CA SER A 27 13.46 -16.84 35.41
C SER A 27 12.91 -16.86 33.97
N ALA A 28 11.74 -16.25 33.75
CA ALA A 28 11.18 -16.04 32.42
C ALA A 28 11.93 -14.93 31.66
N ALA A 29 12.38 -13.88 32.36
CA ALA A 29 13.19 -12.82 31.77
C ALA A 29 14.63 -13.25 31.47
N SER A 30 15.24 -14.12 32.30
CA SER A 30 16.61 -14.60 32.10
C SER A 30 16.74 -15.68 31.01
N SER A 31 15.66 -16.40 30.71
CA SER A 31 15.59 -17.33 29.58
C SER A 31 15.22 -16.64 28.26
N ALA A 32 14.61 -15.45 28.32
CA ALA A 32 14.27 -14.64 27.14
C ALA A 32 15.42 -13.75 26.63
N THR A 33 16.43 -13.46 27.44
CA THR A 33 17.57 -12.59 27.08
C THR A 33 18.68 -13.28 26.27
N SER A 34 18.56 -14.58 25.97
CA SER A 34 19.52 -15.31 25.14
C SER A 34 18.96 -15.68 23.77
N ARG A 35 18.84 -14.69 22.86
CA ARG A 35 18.97 -14.95 21.42
C ARG A 35 19.95 -13.96 20.77
N PRO A 36 20.77 -14.43 19.82
CA PRO A 36 21.91 -13.66 19.32
C PRO A 36 21.46 -12.58 18.35
N SER A 37 22.10 -11.43 18.49
CA SER A 37 22.15 -10.33 17.53
C SER A 37 22.75 -10.77 16.19
N ASP A 38 22.22 -10.17 15.11
CA ASP A 38 22.80 -10.04 13.77
C ASP A 38 23.43 -11.28 13.11
N VAL A 39 22.75 -11.82 12.09
CA VAL A 39 23.41 -12.64 11.05
C VAL A 39 23.04 -12.12 9.67
N THR A 40 23.80 -11.12 9.23
CA THR A 40 24.16 -10.98 7.80
C THR A 40 25.66 -11.16 7.65
N ARG A 41 26.03 -12.07 6.74
CA ARG A 41 27.35 -12.39 6.17
C ARG A 41 28.29 -13.29 6.99
N GLY A 42 28.49 -14.50 6.45
CA GLY A 42 29.62 -15.36 6.77
C GLY A 42 29.42 -16.77 6.22
N VAL A 43 30.03 -17.07 5.07
CA VAL A 43 30.13 -18.44 4.54
C VAL A 43 31.09 -19.23 5.42
N SER A 44 30.65 -20.34 6.02
CA SER A 44 31.53 -21.41 6.50
C SER A 44 30.79 -22.77 6.55
N LYS A 45 31.60 -23.83 6.42
CA LYS A 45 31.31 -25.23 6.03
C LYS A 45 30.47 -26.05 7.05
N PRO A 46 29.95 -27.24 6.65
CA PRO A 46 29.01 -28.02 7.46
C PRO A 46 29.74 -28.88 8.50
N GLY A 47 29.36 -28.71 9.75
CA GLY A 47 29.76 -29.55 10.87
C GLY A 47 28.72 -29.44 11.99
N SER A 48 27.95 -30.51 12.19
CA SER A 48 27.13 -30.83 13.38
C SER A 48 26.51 -29.64 14.13
N SER A 49 25.33 -29.17 13.73
CA SER A 49 24.47 -28.36 14.60
C SER A 49 23.29 -29.20 15.10
N GLU A 50 23.26 -29.48 16.40
CA GLU A 50 22.02 -29.78 17.11
C GLU A 50 21.00 -28.68 16.78
N THR A 51 19.92 -29.05 16.12
CA THR A 51 18.77 -28.18 15.88
C THR A 51 18.19 -27.76 17.23
N ALA A 52 18.52 -26.55 17.67
CA ALA A 52 17.85 -25.91 18.79
C ALA A 52 16.34 -25.87 18.49
N ARG A 53 15.58 -26.76 19.13
CA ARG A 53 14.10 -26.74 19.07
C ARG A 53 13.67 -25.38 19.59
N ALA A 54 13.01 -24.59 18.75
CA ALA A 54 12.33 -23.40 19.19
C ALA A 54 11.27 -23.82 20.21
N THR A 55 11.49 -23.48 21.48
CA THR A 55 10.53 -23.72 22.55
C THR A 55 9.32 -22.82 22.33
N SER A 56 8.14 -23.43 22.20
CA SER A 56 6.88 -22.69 22.10
C SER A 56 6.45 -22.23 23.49
N LEU A 57 6.29 -20.92 23.68
CA LEU A 57 5.92 -20.33 24.96
C LEU A 57 4.44 -19.95 24.96
N ALA A 58 3.69 -20.36 25.98
CA ALA A 58 2.31 -19.96 26.19
C ALA A 58 2.11 -19.39 27.59
N VAL A 59 1.31 -18.34 27.72
CA VAL A 59 0.98 -17.70 29.00
C VAL A 59 -0.51 -17.80 29.26
N VAL A 60 -0.89 -18.22 30.46
CA VAL A 60 -2.29 -18.25 30.92
C VAL A 60 -2.42 -17.35 32.14
N VAL A 61 -3.39 -16.46 32.12
CA VAL A 61 -3.66 -15.50 33.21
C VAL A 61 -5.15 -15.49 33.51
N ASP A 62 -5.52 -15.48 34.78
CA ASP A 62 -6.91 -15.34 35.22
C ASP A 62 -7.30 -13.86 35.44
N GLY A 63 -8.61 -13.59 35.48
CA GLY A 63 -9.12 -12.24 35.67
C GLY A 63 -8.66 -11.56 36.97
N GLU A 64 -8.46 -12.31 38.05
CA GLU A 64 -7.96 -11.77 39.32
C GLU A 64 -6.48 -11.37 39.25
N THR A 65 -5.63 -12.20 38.64
CA THR A 65 -4.23 -11.83 38.41
C THR A 65 -4.15 -10.66 37.43
N LEU A 66 -5.02 -10.62 36.42
CA LEU A 66 -5.08 -9.49 35.50
C LEU A 66 -5.46 -8.20 36.23
N SER A 67 -6.45 -8.20 37.12
CA SER A 67 -6.77 -7.04 37.97
C SER A 67 -5.57 -6.58 38.82
N ALA A 68 -4.77 -7.51 39.33
CA ALA A 68 -3.56 -7.18 40.08
C ALA A 68 -2.46 -6.58 39.18
N LEU A 69 -2.38 -7.00 37.91
CA LEU A 69 -1.48 -6.40 36.92
C LEU A 69 -1.95 -5.00 36.51
N GLU A 70 -3.27 -4.79 36.40
CA GLU A 70 -3.88 -3.50 36.09
C GLU A 70 -3.61 -2.44 37.17
N ALA A 71 -3.53 -2.84 38.44
CA ALA A 71 -3.20 -1.95 39.54
C ALA A 71 -1.77 -1.34 39.44
N HIS A 72 -0.90 -1.89 38.60
CA HIS A 72 0.48 -1.46 38.44
C HIS A 72 0.87 -1.35 36.96
N GLU A 73 0.84 -0.14 36.39
CA GLU A 73 1.16 0.14 34.97
C GLU A 73 2.49 -0.50 34.51
N GLY A 74 3.53 -0.47 35.36
CA GLY A 74 4.83 -1.07 35.04
C GLY A 74 4.79 -2.60 34.90
N LEU A 75 3.93 -3.29 35.63
CA LEU A 75 3.74 -4.74 35.51
C LEU A 75 2.88 -5.08 34.30
N LEU A 76 1.84 -4.29 34.02
CA LEU A 76 1.01 -4.45 32.83
C LEU A 76 1.87 -4.32 31.56
N GLN A 77 2.73 -3.31 31.45
CA GLN A 77 3.61 -3.15 30.28
C GLN A 77 4.60 -4.31 30.11
N ARG A 78 5.10 -4.89 31.21
CA ARG A 78 5.94 -6.09 31.16
C ARG A 78 5.15 -7.32 30.74
N PHE A 79 3.92 -7.48 31.22
CA PHE A 79 3.02 -8.55 30.78
C PHE A 79 2.72 -8.46 29.27
N LEU A 80 2.42 -7.25 28.76
CA LEU A 80 2.21 -7.04 27.33
C LEU A 80 3.48 -7.35 26.52
N SER A 81 4.66 -7.00 27.05
CA SER A 81 5.96 -7.32 26.44
C SER A 81 6.25 -8.83 26.46
N LEU A 82 5.88 -9.53 27.52
CA LEU A 82 5.95 -10.99 27.57
C LEU A 82 4.99 -11.61 26.53
N GLY A 83 3.79 -11.03 26.39
CA GLY A 83 2.79 -11.50 25.44
C GLY A 83 3.25 -11.45 23.98
N THR A 84 4.08 -10.48 23.58
CA THR A 84 4.64 -10.41 22.21
C THR A 84 5.75 -11.43 21.94
N LEU A 85 6.29 -12.05 23.00
CA LEU A 85 7.29 -13.12 22.92
C LEU A 85 6.65 -14.51 22.96
N CYS A 86 5.39 -14.62 23.39
CA CYS A 86 4.65 -15.88 23.47
C CYS A 86 3.97 -16.23 22.14
N ASP A 87 3.85 -17.52 21.85
CA ASP A 87 3.04 -18.01 20.72
C ASP A 87 1.54 -17.95 21.03
N ALA A 88 1.17 -18.06 22.31
CA ALA A 88 -0.22 -17.97 22.76
C ALA A 88 -0.33 -17.27 24.12
N VAL A 89 -1.33 -16.40 24.25
CA VAL A 89 -1.73 -15.78 25.52
C VAL A 89 -3.21 -16.05 25.74
N ILE A 90 -3.56 -16.72 26.84
CA ILE A 90 -4.92 -17.11 27.19
C ILE A 90 -5.33 -16.38 28.47
N CYS A 91 -6.25 -15.43 28.33
CA CYS A 91 -6.83 -14.75 29.49
C CYS A 91 -8.17 -15.41 29.85
N SER A 92 -8.29 -15.93 31.06
CA SER A 92 -9.42 -16.73 31.53
C SER A 92 -10.27 -15.98 32.56
N ARG A 93 -11.60 -16.14 32.50
CA ARG A 93 -12.55 -15.50 33.44
C ARG A 93 -12.39 -13.97 33.53
N VAL A 94 -12.25 -13.34 32.36
CA VAL A 94 -12.00 -11.90 32.20
C VAL A 94 -13.32 -11.15 32.02
N SER A 95 -13.47 -10.00 32.67
CA SER A 95 -14.66 -9.14 32.49
C SER A 95 -14.65 -8.42 31.13
N PRO A 96 -15.81 -7.92 30.63
CA PRO A 96 -15.85 -7.15 29.39
C PRO A 96 -14.92 -5.93 29.38
N SER A 97 -14.77 -5.23 30.51
CA SER A 97 -13.90 -4.06 30.62
C SER A 97 -12.42 -4.44 30.55
N GLN A 98 -12.03 -5.56 31.17
CA GLN A 98 -10.66 -6.06 31.14
C GLN A 98 -10.24 -6.53 29.73
N LYS A 99 -11.15 -7.17 28.97
CA LYS A 99 -10.89 -7.52 27.56
C LYS A 99 -10.59 -6.27 26.72
N ALA A 100 -11.43 -5.24 26.85
CA ALA A 100 -11.25 -3.97 26.17
C ALA A 100 -9.94 -3.28 26.57
N LEU A 101 -9.59 -3.31 27.86
CA LEU A 101 -8.36 -2.73 28.38
C LEU A 101 -7.09 -3.38 27.80
N ILE A 102 -7.06 -4.71 27.64
CA ILE A 102 -5.92 -5.39 27.01
C ILE A 102 -5.76 -4.94 25.56
N VAL A 103 -6.86 -4.90 24.80
CA VAL A 103 -6.84 -4.46 23.40
C VAL A 103 -6.38 -3.02 23.29
N HIS A 104 -6.90 -2.14 24.15
CA HIS A 104 -6.52 -0.74 24.24
C HIS A 104 -5.02 -0.57 24.52
N ASN A 105 -4.50 -1.23 25.55
CA ASN A 105 -3.08 -1.10 25.90
C ASN A 105 -2.15 -1.69 24.84
N MET A 106 -2.53 -2.79 24.17
CA MET A 106 -1.78 -3.31 23.03
C MET A 106 -1.76 -2.31 21.87
N ARG A 107 -2.89 -1.64 21.61
CA ARG A 107 -3.00 -0.61 20.57
C ARG A 107 -2.16 0.63 20.91
N VAL A 108 -2.36 1.24 22.08
CA VAL A 108 -1.64 2.45 22.52
C VAL A 108 -0.14 2.21 22.57
N ARG A 109 0.29 1.04 23.03
CA ARG A 109 1.71 0.65 23.01
C ARG A 109 2.31 0.66 21.60
N CYS A 110 1.53 0.31 20.58
CA CYS A 110 1.98 0.30 19.19
C CYS A 110 1.89 1.67 18.50
N GLU A 111 1.00 2.55 18.97
CA GLU A 111 0.86 3.92 18.46
C GLU A 111 1.87 4.89 19.14
N GLY A 112 2.25 4.61 20.38
CA GLY A 112 2.97 5.53 21.28
C GLY A 112 4.50 5.36 21.40
N GLY A 113 5.16 4.67 20.47
CA GLY A 113 6.63 4.47 20.50
C GLY A 113 7.48 5.76 20.41
N ASN A 114 6.87 6.96 20.35
CA ASN A 114 7.60 8.21 20.13
C ASN A 114 7.38 9.33 21.17
N ASP A 115 6.88 9.07 22.38
CA ASP A 115 6.67 10.19 23.35
C ASP A 115 6.92 9.87 24.83
N GLY A 116 7.85 8.94 25.13
CA GLY A 116 8.12 8.49 26.50
C GLY A 116 9.52 8.69 27.06
N SER A 117 10.53 9.09 26.27
CA SER A 117 11.92 9.15 26.74
C SER A 117 12.68 10.33 26.16
N SER A 118 13.19 11.17 27.06
CA SER A 118 14.15 12.26 26.81
C SER A 118 13.60 13.60 26.27
N LYS A 119 12.75 14.25 27.07
CA LYS A 119 12.83 15.73 27.19
C LYS A 119 14.00 16.09 28.10
N SER A 120 15.23 15.84 27.65
CA SER A 120 16.42 16.45 28.23
C SER A 120 16.79 17.70 27.42
N LYS A 121 17.14 18.74 28.16
CA LYS A 121 17.44 20.10 27.70
C LYS A 121 18.65 20.10 26.77
N ASP A 122 18.47 20.56 25.52
CA ASP A 122 19.55 21.17 24.76
C ASP A 122 19.05 22.43 24.05
N LYS A 123 19.09 23.54 24.78
CA LYS A 123 19.11 24.89 24.23
C LYS A 123 20.57 25.25 23.92
N LYS A 124 20.94 25.30 22.64
CA LYS A 124 21.78 26.33 21.97
C LYS A 124 22.47 25.75 20.74
N LEU A 125 22.11 26.26 19.55
CA LEU A 125 23.00 26.94 18.59
C LEU A 125 22.28 27.15 17.24
N ALA A 126 22.54 28.33 16.66
CA ALA A 126 21.82 28.91 15.53
C ALA A 126 22.07 28.17 14.20
N GLY A 127 21.01 28.08 13.39
CA GLY A 127 20.97 27.40 12.08
C GLY A 127 19.62 26.70 11.82
N TRP A 128 18.52 27.29 12.29
CA TRP A 128 17.38 26.53 12.82
C TRP A 128 16.39 25.99 11.76
N TRP A 129 16.30 26.57 10.57
CA TRP A 129 15.23 26.20 9.61
C TRP A 129 15.59 25.01 8.70
N LEU A 130 16.77 25.02 8.07
CA LEU A 130 17.22 23.89 7.24
C LEU A 130 17.50 22.65 8.08
N GLY A 131 18.05 22.82 9.28
CA GLY A 131 18.32 21.71 10.20
C GLY A 131 17.06 21.11 10.81
N ALA A 132 16.01 21.90 11.09
CA ALA A 132 14.75 21.37 11.61
C ALA A 132 13.93 20.68 10.52
N ALA A 133 13.90 21.24 9.30
CA ALA A 133 13.29 20.57 8.15
C ALA A 133 14.06 19.30 7.77
N TRP A 134 15.39 19.34 7.74
CA TRP A 134 16.23 18.17 7.50
C TRP A 134 16.11 17.15 8.63
N ARG A 135 16.04 17.56 9.90
CA ARG A 135 15.78 16.65 11.03
C ARG A 135 14.38 16.07 11.00
N GLY A 136 13.37 16.84 10.60
CA GLY A 136 12.00 16.35 10.41
C GLY A 136 11.88 15.36 9.25
N ILE A 137 12.60 15.63 8.17
CA ILE A 137 12.73 14.74 7.01
C ILE A 137 13.53 13.49 7.40
N VAL A 138 14.68 13.64 8.08
CA VAL A 138 15.51 12.53 8.56
C VAL A 138 14.82 11.73 9.65
N SER A 139 14.02 12.32 10.55
CA SER A 139 13.21 11.60 11.53
C SER A 139 12.01 10.92 10.88
N PHE A 140 11.45 11.51 9.81
CA PHE A 140 10.45 10.85 8.96
C PHE A 140 11.06 9.65 8.21
N PHE A 141 12.33 9.74 7.82
CA PHE A 141 13.09 8.63 7.21
C PHE A 141 13.63 7.60 8.20
N ARG A 142 13.92 8.03 9.42
CA ARG A 142 14.48 7.20 10.49
C ARG A 142 13.30 6.67 11.31
N HIS A 143 12.52 5.79 10.69
CA HIS A 143 11.63 4.92 11.45
C HIS A 143 12.50 4.00 12.28
N ASP A 144 12.59 4.28 13.58
CA ASP A 144 12.88 3.22 14.53
C ASP A 144 11.86 2.10 14.30
N SER A 145 12.37 0.88 14.30
CA SER A 145 11.66 -0.34 13.90
C SER A 145 10.67 -0.80 14.98
N ASP A 146 9.94 0.12 15.60
CA ASP A 146 8.81 -0.23 16.45
C ASP A 146 7.66 -0.64 15.52
N ARG A 147 7.41 -1.95 15.52
CA ARG A 147 6.42 -2.59 14.65
C ARG A 147 5.05 -2.03 14.98
N TYR A 148 4.56 -1.10 14.17
CA TYR A 148 3.15 -0.73 14.18
C TYR A 148 2.31 -2.01 14.00
N MET A 149 1.56 -2.40 15.03
CA MET A 149 0.68 -3.57 14.99
C MET A 149 -0.77 -3.11 14.85
N VAL A 150 -1.49 -3.76 13.94
CA VAL A 150 -2.93 -3.59 13.79
C VAL A 150 -3.63 -4.67 14.61
N THR A 151 -4.54 -4.26 15.49
CA THR A 151 -5.31 -5.15 16.36
C THR A 151 -6.66 -5.49 15.73
N LEU A 152 -7.08 -6.75 15.87
CA LEU A 152 -8.39 -7.23 15.46
C LEU A 152 -9.04 -7.92 16.64
N ALA A 153 -10.29 -7.58 16.91
CA ALA A 153 -11.10 -8.24 17.93
C ALA A 153 -12.29 -8.94 17.27
N ILE A 154 -12.62 -10.13 17.78
CA ILE A 154 -13.75 -10.92 17.30
C ILE A 154 -14.57 -11.43 18.49
N GLY A 155 -15.89 -11.38 18.38
CA GLY A 155 -16.81 -11.87 19.41
C GLY A 155 -18.23 -12.07 18.89
N ASP A 156 -19.03 -12.80 19.66
CA ASP A 156 -20.41 -13.16 19.33
C ASP A 156 -21.42 -12.55 20.31
N GLY A 157 -21.02 -12.40 21.57
CA GLY A 157 -21.87 -11.93 22.66
C GLY A 157 -21.74 -10.44 23.01
N GLY A 158 -22.70 -9.95 23.80
CA GLY A 158 -22.68 -8.57 24.33
C GLY A 158 -21.43 -8.27 25.18
N ASN A 159 -20.83 -9.29 25.79
CA ASN A 159 -19.61 -9.19 26.59
C ASN A 159 -18.36 -8.81 25.78
N ASP A 160 -18.41 -8.95 24.45
CA ASP A 160 -17.28 -8.67 23.57
C ASP A 160 -17.42 -7.31 22.87
N ILE A 161 -18.54 -6.59 23.04
CA ILE A 161 -18.80 -5.30 22.37
C ILE A 161 -17.69 -4.29 22.68
N ALA A 162 -17.34 -4.13 23.96
CA ALA A 162 -16.29 -3.19 24.35
C ALA A 162 -14.92 -3.57 23.75
N MET A 163 -14.60 -4.86 23.70
CA MET A 163 -13.37 -5.38 23.09
C MET A 163 -13.34 -5.14 21.57
N ILE A 164 -14.48 -5.36 20.89
CA ILE A 164 -14.65 -5.15 19.44
C ILE A 164 -14.48 -3.69 19.08
N GLN A 165 -15.03 -2.77 19.88
CA GLN A 165 -14.98 -1.32 19.64
C GLN A 165 -13.60 -0.71 19.93
N GLU A 166 -12.80 -1.29 20.83
CA GLU A 166 -11.44 -0.81 21.11
C GLU A 166 -10.42 -1.20 20.01
N ALA A 167 -10.65 -2.30 19.29
CA ALA A 167 -9.74 -2.77 18.26
C ALA A 167 -9.73 -1.87 17.01
N HIS A 168 -8.67 -1.95 16.20
CA HIS A 168 -8.64 -1.25 14.91
C HIS A 168 -9.63 -1.83 13.90
N ALA A 169 -9.94 -3.13 14.03
CA ALA A 169 -10.97 -3.81 13.25
C ALA A 169 -11.77 -4.73 14.17
N GLY A 170 -13.08 -4.47 14.25
CA GLY A 170 -14.03 -5.25 15.03
C GLY A 170 -14.81 -6.23 14.15
N ILE A 171 -14.88 -7.50 14.56
CA ILE A 171 -15.63 -8.55 13.86
C ILE A 171 -16.68 -9.17 14.79
N GLY A 172 -17.92 -9.13 14.36
CA GLY A 172 -19.05 -9.75 15.04
C GLY A 172 -19.40 -11.08 14.39
N ILE A 173 -19.60 -12.12 15.21
CA ILE A 173 -20.17 -13.39 14.74
C ILE A 173 -21.69 -13.31 14.88
N ALA A 174 -22.41 -13.52 13.79
CA ALA A 174 -23.87 -13.55 13.79
C ALA A 174 -24.36 -14.90 14.36
N GLY A 175 -24.74 -14.89 15.64
CA GLY A 175 -25.31 -16.04 16.34
C GLY A 175 -26.84 -16.05 16.36
N GLN A 176 -27.41 -17.19 16.76
CA GLN A 176 -28.86 -17.34 17.01
C GLN A 176 -29.29 -16.73 18.36
N GLU A 177 -28.36 -16.64 19.31
CA GLU A 177 -28.61 -16.16 20.67
C GLU A 177 -28.69 -14.62 20.77
N GLY A 178 -28.24 -13.91 19.73
CA GLY A 178 -28.32 -12.46 19.64
C GLY A 178 -27.40 -11.86 18.58
N LEU A 179 -27.77 -10.69 18.06
CA LEU A 179 -27.00 -9.95 17.05
C LEU A 179 -26.25 -8.74 17.65
N GLN A 180 -26.05 -8.71 18.97
CA GLN A 180 -25.51 -7.53 19.64
C GLN A 180 -24.06 -7.25 19.21
N ALA A 181 -23.17 -8.24 19.26
CA ALA A 181 -21.79 -8.10 18.76
C ALA A 181 -21.76 -7.80 17.26
N SER A 182 -22.61 -8.48 16.47
CA SER A 182 -22.72 -8.25 15.02
C SER A 182 -23.17 -6.84 14.65
N ARG A 183 -23.97 -6.16 15.47
CA ARG A 183 -24.44 -4.79 15.22
C ARG A 183 -23.42 -3.74 15.64
N ALA A 184 -22.54 -4.08 16.58
CA ALA A 184 -21.52 -3.18 17.10
C ALA A 184 -20.16 -3.33 16.40
N ALA A 185 -20.01 -4.30 15.49
CA ALA A 185 -18.77 -4.60 14.77
C ALA A 185 -18.70 -3.93 13.38
N ASP A 186 -17.48 -3.74 12.87
CA ASP A 186 -17.23 -3.23 11.51
C ASP A 186 -17.63 -4.26 10.44
N PHE A 187 -17.35 -5.53 10.71
CA PHE A 187 -17.72 -6.66 9.84
C PHE A 187 -18.53 -7.69 10.61
N SER A 188 -19.58 -8.21 9.97
CA SER A 188 -20.36 -9.34 10.48
C SER A 188 -20.14 -10.59 9.64
N ILE A 189 -19.80 -11.71 10.28
CA ILE A 189 -19.63 -13.02 9.64
C ILE A 189 -20.49 -14.07 10.34
N GLY A 190 -20.99 -15.06 9.59
CA GLY A 190 -21.83 -16.11 10.18
C GLY A 190 -21.07 -17.15 11.01
N GLN A 191 -19.79 -17.39 10.73
CA GLN A 191 -18.98 -18.40 11.40
C GLN A 191 -17.50 -18.00 11.44
N PHE A 192 -16.79 -18.41 12.49
CA PHE A 192 -15.35 -18.13 12.64
C PHE A 192 -14.50 -18.58 11.44
N ARG A 193 -14.87 -19.69 10.76
CA ARG A 193 -14.14 -20.19 9.58
C ARG A 193 -14.03 -19.16 8.44
N PHE A 194 -14.97 -18.22 8.35
CA PHE A 194 -14.96 -17.19 7.30
C PHE A 194 -13.93 -16.09 7.55
N LEU A 195 -13.41 -15.98 8.78
CA LEU A 195 -12.36 -15.03 9.14
C LEU A 195 -11.10 -15.22 8.30
N GLN A 196 -10.74 -16.48 8.00
CA GLN A 196 -9.57 -16.79 7.18
C GLN A 196 -9.67 -16.15 5.79
N ARG A 197 -10.83 -16.26 5.13
CA ARG A 197 -11.04 -15.68 3.80
C ARG A 197 -11.19 -14.16 3.86
N LEU A 198 -11.86 -13.64 4.88
CA LEU A 198 -12.01 -12.21 5.10
C LEU A 198 -10.64 -11.53 5.23
N LEU A 199 -9.73 -12.08 6.03
CA LEU A 199 -8.41 -11.49 6.22
C LEU A 199 -7.45 -11.76 5.05
N LEU A 200 -7.23 -13.04 4.73
CA LEU A 200 -6.15 -13.41 3.79
C LEU A 200 -6.46 -13.00 2.35
N VAL A 201 -7.74 -12.98 1.96
CA VAL A 201 -8.16 -12.59 0.61
C VAL A 201 -8.62 -11.14 0.59
N HIS A 202 -9.71 -10.82 1.28
CA HIS A 202 -10.31 -9.48 1.18
C HIS A 202 -9.47 -8.40 1.87
N GLY A 203 -8.88 -8.69 3.04
CA GLY A 203 -7.98 -7.78 3.75
C GLY A 203 -6.74 -7.43 2.92
N ARG A 204 -6.06 -8.45 2.37
CA ARG A 204 -4.92 -8.23 1.46
C ARG A 204 -5.30 -7.42 0.23
N TRP A 205 -6.37 -7.81 -0.46
CA TRP A 205 -6.80 -7.10 -1.66
C TRP A 205 -7.19 -5.66 -1.37
N SER A 206 -7.86 -5.40 -0.24
CA SER A 206 -8.19 -4.05 0.20
C SER A 206 -6.91 -3.21 0.41
N TYR A 207 -5.92 -3.76 1.11
CA TYR A 207 -4.63 -3.09 1.33
C TYR A 207 -3.91 -2.75 0.01
N VAL A 208 -3.83 -3.72 -0.92
CA VAL A 208 -3.20 -3.52 -2.24
C VAL A 208 -3.92 -2.43 -3.03
N ARG A 209 -5.25 -2.54 -3.12
CA ARG A 209 -6.11 -1.60 -3.84
C ARG A 209 -5.98 -0.18 -3.33
N VAL A 210 -6.14 0.01 -2.02
CA VAL A 210 -6.06 1.33 -1.39
C VAL A 210 -4.66 1.92 -1.55
N SER A 211 -3.61 1.11 -1.37
CA SER A 211 -2.24 1.56 -1.55
C SER A 211 -1.94 2.00 -2.99
N MET A 212 -2.38 1.22 -3.98
CA MET A 212 -2.21 1.57 -5.40
C MET A 212 -3.06 2.77 -5.81
N PHE A 213 -4.27 2.91 -5.27
CA PHE A 213 -5.12 4.08 -5.46
C PHE A 213 -4.44 5.35 -4.93
N ILE A 214 -3.93 5.31 -3.70
CA ILE A 214 -3.27 6.46 -3.06
C ILE A 214 -1.97 6.81 -3.82
N MET A 215 -1.10 5.82 -4.04
CA MET A 215 0.16 6.01 -4.77
C MET A 215 -0.08 6.53 -6.18
N GLY A 216 -1.07 5.99 -6.89
CA GLY A 216 -1.46 6.44 -8.24
C GLY A 216 -1.99 7.88 -8.25
N THR A 217 -2.80 8.24 -7.25
CA THR A 217 -3.33 9.61 -7.08
C THR A 217 -2.21 10.63 -6.84
N PHE A 218 -1.30 10.32 -5.91
CA PHE A 218 -0.17 11.23 -5.65
C PHE A 218 0.76 11.32 -6.86
N TYR A 219 1.07 10.20 -7.50
CA TYR A 219 1.93 10.16 -8.68
C TYR A 219 1.36 11.02 -9.82
N LYS A 220 0.07 10.88 -10.15
CA LYS A 220 -0.53 11.65 -11.26
C LYS A 220 -0.55 13.14 -10.98
N CYS A 221 -0.78 13.55 -9.73
CA CYS A 221 -0.77 14.95 -9.34
C CYS A 221 0.65 15.49 -9.39
N MET A 222 1.60 14.75 -8.82
CA MET A 222 3.01 15.13 -8.81
C MET A 222 3.56 15.28 -10.24
N ALA A 223 3.37 14.28 -11.10
CA ALA A 223 3.84 14.30 -12.48
C ALA A 223 3.26 15.48 -13.27
N PHE A 224 1.97 15.78 -13.09
CA PHE A 224 1.30 16.87 -13.81
C PHE A 224 1.67 18.26 -13.29
N TYR A 225 1.63 18.51 -11.98
CA TYR A 225 1.93 19.85 -11.46
C TYR A 225 3.43 20.18 -11.49
N LEU A 226 4.32 19.17 -11.49
CA LEU A 226 5.74 19.41 -11.70
C LEU A 226 6.05 19.97 -13.09
N THR A 227 5.23 19.74 -14.12
CA THR A 227 5.45 20.40 -15.42
C THR A 227 5.23 21.90 -15.32
N GLN A 228 4.31 22.37 -14.47
CA GLN A 228 4.15 23.80 -14.19
C GLN A 228 5.36 24.35 -13.43
N LEU A 229 5.90 23.61 -12.46
CA LEU A 229 7.12 24.02 -11.75
C LEU A 229 8.28 24.17 -12.74
N ILE A 230 8.44 23.20 -13.66
CA ILE A 230 9.47 23.26 -14.72
C ILE A 230 9.23 24.49 -15.61
N TYR A 231 7.98 24.78 -15.97
CA TYR A 231 7.62 25.97 -16.75
C TYR A 231 8.02 27.29 -16.07
N GLN A 232 7.95 27.37 -14.73
CA GLN A 232 8.34 28.60 -14.03
C GLN A 232 9.83 28.95 -14.15
N PHE A 233 10.70 27.98 -14.40
CA PHE A 233 12.10 28.29 -14.71
C PHE A 233 12.25 29.03 -16.04
N TYR A 234 11.36 28.80 -17.01
CA TYR A 234 11.37 29.49 -18.31
C TYR A 234 10.78 30.91 -18.24
N THR A 235 9.83 31.15 -17.33
CA THR A 235 9.14 32.44 -17.18
C THR A 235 9.74 33.34 -16.11
N GLY A 236 10.87 32.94 -15.51
CA GLY A 236 11.54 33.70 -14.46
C GLY A 236 10.74 33.76 -13.15
N PHE A 237 9.97 32.71 -12.84
CA PHE A 237 9.11 32.62 -11.65
C PHE A 237 8.01 33.71 -11.57
N SER A 238 7.51 34.17 -12.72
CA SER A 238 6.43 35.17 -12.80
C SER A 238 5.09 34.68 -12.22
N GLY A 239 4.92 33.37 -12.04
CA GLY A 239 3.66 32.78 -11.57
C GLY A 239 2.63 32.54 -12.68
N THR A 240 2.99 32.78 -13.95
CA THR A 240 2.10 32.48 -15.09
C THR A 240 1.79 30.99 -15.15
N SER A 241 0.51 30.63 -15.26
CA SER A 241 0.09 29.23 -15.41
C SER A 241 0.44 28.73 -16.80
N LEU A 242 0.99 27.51 -16.90
CA LEU A 242 1.13 26.85 -18.20
C LEU A 242 -0.23 26.45 -18.78
N PHE A 243 -1.14 25.99 -17.93
CA PHE A 243 -2.43 25.43 -18.34
C PHE A 243 -3.53 26.46 -18.25
N GLU A 244 -4.43 26.43 -19.24
CA GLU A 244 -5.69 27.17 -19.21
C GLU A 244 -6.49 26.75 -17.96
N SER A 245 -7.13 27.73 -17.31
CA SER A 245 -7.74 27.62 -15.98
C SER A 245 -8.76 26.49 -15.83
N TRP A 246 -9.69 26.33 -16.78
CA TRP A 246 -10.69 25.26 -16.71
C TRP A 246 -10.07 23.90 -16.97
N THR A 247 -9.20 23.82 -17.99
CA THR A 247 -8.46 22.62 -18.36
C THR A 247 -7.58 22.10 -17.21
N LEU A 248 -6.98 23.03 -16.46
CA LEU A 248 -6.24 22.76 -15.23
C LEU A 248 -7.13 22.14 -14.15
N SER A 249 -8.33 22.70 -13.95
CA SER A 249 -9.30 22.20 -12.95
C SER A 249 -9.86 20.81 -13.31
N MET A 250 -10.08 20.55 -14.61
CA MET A 250 -10.64 19.29 -15.10
C MET A 250 -9.67 18.10 -15.02
N TYR A 251 -8.35 18.33 -14.91
CA TYR A 251 -7.35 17.27 -14.87
C TYR A 251 -7.64 16.23 -13.78
N ASN A 252 -7.77 16.69 -12.54
CA ASN A 252 -8.00 15.82 -11.39
C ASN A 252 -9.45 15.35 -11.27
N THR A 253 -10.37 16.20 -11.68
CA THR A 253 -11.80 16.00 -11.47
C THR A 253 -12.41 15.03 -12.48
N LEU A 254 -11.97 15.10 -13.74
CA LEU A 254 -12.64 14.41 -14.83
C LEU A 254 -11.70 13.49 -15.62
N PHE A 255 -10.56 14.00 -16.11
CA PHE A 255 -9.81 13.25 -17.12
C PHE A 255 -8.94 12.14 -16.54
N SER A 256 -8.37 12.32 -15.35
CA SER A 256 -7.38 11.39 -14.79
C SER A 256 -7.91 10.51 -13.63
N ILE A 257 -9.16 10.69 -13.20
CA ILE A 257 -9.71 9.98 -12.04
C ILE A 257 -10.06 8.52 -12.33
N LEU A 258 -10.58 8.24 -13.53
CA LEU A 258 -11.15 6.94 -13.86
C LEU A 258 -10.13 5.80 -13.85
N PRO A 259 -8.91 5.94 -14.44
CA PRO A 259 -7.90 4.89 -14.36
C PRO A 259 -7.52 4.56 -12.91
N VAL A 260 -7.33 5.58 -12.07
CA VAL A 260 -6.98 5.39 -10.65
C VAL A 260 -8.09 4.67 -9.89
N LEU A 261 -9.34 5.05 -10.15
CA LEU A 261 -10.51 4.43 -9.52
C LEU A 261 -10.64 2.96 -9.92
N VAL A 262 -10.44 2.62 -11.20
CA VAL A 262 -10.50 1.24 -11.67
C VAL A 262 -9.46 0.37 -10.98
N VAL A 263 -8.22 0.86 -10.81
CA VAL A 263 -7.19 0.16 -10.04
C VAL A 263 -7.60 0.00 -8.58
N GLY A 264 -8.11 1.07 -7.95
CA GLY A 264 -8.55 1.03 -6.55
C GLY A 264 -9.74 0.10 -6.27
N ILE A 265 -10.55 -0.25 -7.28
CA ILE A 265 -11.71 -1.12 -7.09
C ILE A 265 -11.41 -2.57 -7.50
N PHE A 266 -10.80 -2.76 -8.66
CA PHE A 266 -10.78 -4.06 -9.33
C PHE A 266 -9.43 -4.78 -9.31
N GLU A 267 -8.39 -4.16 -8.76
CA GLU A 267 -7.07 -4.78 -8.71
C GLU A 267 -7.08 -6.05 -7.85
N GLN A 268 -6.42 -7.08 -8.37
CA GLN A 268 -6.19 -8.36 -7.70
C GLN A 268 -4.78 -8.81 -8.05
N ASP A 269 -3.91 -8.83 -7.05
CA ASP A 269 -2.52 -9.20 -7.23
C ASP A 269 -2.32 -10.71 -7.40
N LEU A 270 -3.07 -11.51 -6.63
CA LEU A 270 -3.07 -12.98 -6.63
C LEU A 270 -4.49 -13.53 -6.50
N LYS A 271 -4.69 -14.79 -6.92
CA LYS A 271 -6.00 -15.45 -6.81
C LYS A 271 -6.37 -15.81 -5.37
N PRO A 272 -7.69 -15.87 -5.05
CA PRO A 272 -8.16 -16.27 -3.72
C PRO A 272 -7.65 -17.65 -3.26
N SER A 273 -7.60 -18.62 -4.17
CA SER A 273 -7.15 -19.99 -3.86
C SER A 273 -5.69 -20.02 -3.42
N THR A 274 -4.84 -19.23 -4.08
CA THR A 274 -3.41 -19.12 -3.78
C THR A 274 -3.19 -18.46 -2.42
N LEU A 275 -3.94 -17.39 -2.14
CA LEU A 275 -3.85 -16.68 -0.85
C LEU A 275 -4.30 -17.53 0.34
N LEU A 276 -5.30 -18.39 0.14
CA LEU A 276 -5.75 -19.34 1.16
C LEU A 276 -4.78 -20.51 1.35
N ALA A 277 -4.15 -20.98 0.27
CA ALA A 277 -3.16 -22.06 0.32
C ALA A 277 -1.83 -21.62 0.94
N PHE A 278 -1.43 -20.35 0.77
CA PHE A 278 -0.17 -19.81 1.25
C PHE A 278 -0.37 -18.55 2.13
N PRO A 279 -0.77 -18.71 3.41
CA PRO A 279 -1.02 -17.59 4.32
C PRO A 279 0.20 -16.68 4.56
N GLU A 280 1.41 -17.21 4.38
CA GLU A 280 2.65 -16.44 4.51
C GLU A 280 2.69 -15.20 3.60
N LEU A 281 2.01 -15.25 2.45
CA LEU A 281 1.93 -14.13 1.53
C LEU A 281 1.31 -12.91 2.22
N TYR A 282 0.33 -13.10 3.10
CA TYR A 282 -0.29 -12.02 3.87
C TYR A 282 0.73 -11.24 4.70
N ARG A 283 1.62 -11.96 5.40
CA ARG A 283 2.66 -11.40 6.28
C ARG A 283 3.64 -10.49 5.52
N ASP A 284 4.00 -10.87 4.30
CA ASP A 284 4.99 -10.14 3.49
C ASP A 284 4.47 -8.79 2.99
N MET A 285 3.15 -8.58 2.94
CA MET A 285 2.53 -7.36 2.39
C MET A 285 1.94 -6.45 3.47
N GLY A 286 0.83 -6.88 4.10
CA GLY A 286 0.01 -6.02 4.96
C GLY A 286 0.72 -5.66 6.27
N PRO A 287 1.03 -6.64 7.14
CA PRO A 287 1.65 -6.38 8.45
C PRO A 287 3.05 -5.74 8.39
N ARG A 288 3.75 -5.83 7.26
CA ARG A 288 5.04 -5.16 7.03
C ARG A 288 4.93 -3.82 6.30
N ASN A 289 3.70 -3.40 6.00
CA ASN A 289 3.38 -2.18 5.26
C ASN A 289 4.22 -1.97 3.99
N HIS A 290 4.45 -3.04 3.22
CA HIS A 290 5.45 -3.03 2.15
C HIS A 290 5.11 -2.04 0.99
N LEU A 291 3.83 -1.88 0.67
CA LEU A 291 3.38 -1.03 -0.45
C LEU A 291 3.32 0.46 -0.10
N PHE A 292 3.21 0.80 1.19
CA PHE A 292 2.98 2.17 1.64
C PHE A 292 4.07 2.63 2.61
N THR A 293 5.33 2.52 2.16
CA THR A 293 6.49 3.06 2.87
C THR A 293 6.96 4.38 2.28
N VAL A 294 7.65 5.19 3.09
CA VAL A 294 8.23 6.47 2.64
C VAL A 294 9.22 6.32 1.47
N PRO A 295 10.18 5.37 1.50
CA PRO A 295 11.09 5.18 0.37
C PRO A 295 10.34 4.82 -0.92
N GLU A 296 9.30 4.00 -0.79
CA GLU A 296 8.48 3.59 -1.92
C GLU A 296 7.66 4.76 -2.49
N PHE A 297 7.12 5.60 -1.60
CA PHE A 297 6.46 6.84 -1.98
C PHE A 297 7.40 7.76 -2.77
N LEU A 298 8.59 8.06 -2.25
CA LEU A 298 9.53 8.96 -2.93
C LEU A 298 9.97 8.42 -4.29
N ARG A 299 10.21 7.12 -4.37
CA ARG A 299 10.62 6.47 -5.61
C ARG A 299 9.51 6.47 -6.65
N ARG A 300 8.31 5.94 -6.32
CA ARG A 300 7.20 5.77 -7.27
C ARG A 300 6.44 7.05 -7.57
N VAL A 301 6.38 7.99 -6.64
CA VAL A 301 5.62 9.24 -6.78
C VAL A 301 6.55 10.38 -7.20
N ILE A 302 7.54 10.70 -6.36
CA ILE A 302 8.33 11.93 -6.54
C ILE A 302 9.33 11.78 -7.68
N VAL A 303 10.22 10.79 -7.60
CA VAL A 303 11.30 10.60 -8.59
C VAL A 303 10.72 10.26 -9.96
N LEU A 304 9.83 9.26 -10.03
CA LEU A 304 9.20 8.89 -11.31
C LEU A 304 8.33 10.03 -11.86
N GLY A 305 7.56 10.72 -11.00
CA GLY A 305 6.75 11.87 -11.41
C GLY A 305 7.60 13.00 -11.98
N LEU A 306 8.73 13.31 -11.34
CA LEU A 306 9.70 14.31 -11.83
C LEU A 306 10.30 13.90 -13.18
N LEU A 307 10.70 12.64 -13.36
CA LEU A 307 11.24 12.16 -14.63
C LEU A 307 10.22 12.28 -15.76
N HIS A 308 8.97 11.90 -15.52
CA HIS A 308 7.91 12.07 -16.52
C HIS A 308 7.59 13.54 -16.79
N ALA A 309 7.60 14.40 -15.76
CA ALA A 309 7.41 15.83 -15.91
C ALA A 309 8.54 16.44 -16.75
N ILE A 310 9.79 16.05 -16.52
CA ILE A 310 10.95 16.47 -17.32
C ILE A 310 10.76 16.02 -18.77
N VAL A 311 10.42 14.77 -19.05
CA VAL A 311 10.22 14.29 -20.44
C VAL A 311 9.10 15.06 -21.13
N ALA A 312 7.98 15.29 -20.44
CA ALA A 312 6.85 16.02 -20.98
C ALA A 312 7.13 17.51 -21.21
N ALA A 313 7.91 18.15 -20.33
CA ALA A 313 8.25 19.57 -20.41
C ALA A 313 9.45 19.85 -21.34
N TYR A 314 10.42 18.94 -21.40
CA TYR A 314 11.67 19.16 -22.11
C TYR A 314 11.43 19.46 -23.59
N PHE A 315 10.53 18.75 -24.26
CA PHE A 315 10.40 18.89 -25.70
C PHE A 315 9.54 20.06 -26.17
N PRO A 316 8.36 20.36 -25.58
CA PRO A 316 7.58 21.52 -25.97
C PRO A 316 8.28 22.85 -25.64
N PHE A 317 9.12 22.90 -24.59
CA PHE A 317 9.81 24.14 -24.18
C PHE A 317 11.24 24.29 -24.73
N ALA A 318 12.00 23.21 -24.93
CA ALA A 318 13.34 23.30 -25.53
C ALA A 318 13.32 23.15 -27.06
N GLY A 319 12.34 22.43 -27.60
CA GLY A 319 12.22 22.12 -29.03
C GLY A 319 11.29 23.08 -29.75
N GLY A 320 11.47 24.40 -29.60
CA GLY A 320 10.63 25.45 -30.22
C GLY A 320 10.60 25.48 -31.77
N LEU A 321 10.71 24.35 -32.47
CA LEU A 321 11.33 24.30 -33.80
C LEU A 321 10.74 23.31 -34.82
N LEU A 322 9.54 22.74 -34.62
CA LEU A 322 8.95 21.84 -35.64
C LEU A 322 7.49 22.09 -36.04
N MET A 323 6.76 22.94 -35.32
CA MET A 323 5.39 23.36 -35.71
C MET A 323 5.40 24.58 -36.66
N GLY A 324 6.54 25.26 -36.77
CA GLY A 324 6.72 26.53 -37.47
C GLY A 324 7.15 26.42 -38.94
N TYR A 325 6.82 25.35 -39.68
CA TYR A 325 7.17 25.29 -41.12
C TYR A 325 6.50 26.42 -41.94
N ASN A 326 5.46 27.07 -41.38
CA ASN A 326 4.72 28.16 -42.03
C ASN A 326 4.71 29.50 -41.24
N GLY A 327 5.64 29.73 -40.31
CA GLY A 327 5.74 31.03 -39.63
C GLY A 327 4.62 31.36 -38.62
N THR A 328 3.81 30.39 -38.21
CA THR A 328 2.91 30.54 -37.06
C THR A 328 3.71 30.45 -35.76
N THR A 329 3.63 31.50 -34.94
CA THR A 329 4.34 31.63 -33.66
C THR A 329 3.90 30.54 -32.67
N ASN A 330 4.85 29.99 -31.89
CA ASN A 330 4.55 29.07 -30.78
C ASN A 330 3.88 29.85 -29.65
N ASP A 331 2.56 29.86 -29.64
CA ASP A 331 1.79 30.43 -28.53
C ASP A 331 1.85 29.53 -27.29
N GLN A 332 1.73 30.14 -26.11
CA GLN A 332 1.73 29.45 -24.82
C GLN A 332 0.67 28.35 -24.75
N PHE A 333 -0.51 28.58 -25.34
CA PHE A 333 -1.59 27.60 -25.37
C PHE A 333 -1.25 26.35 -26.20
N ILE A 334 -0.47 26.47 -27.28
CA ILE A 334 -0.01 25.32 -28.08
C ILE A 334 0.92 24.43 -27.24
N ASN A 335 1.89 25.05 -26.58
CA ASN A 335 2.82 24.34 -25.70
C ASN A 335 2.07 23.67 -24.53
N SER A 336 1.09 24.37 -23.98
CA SER A 336 0.19 23.87 -22.94
C SER A 336 -0.55 22.60 -23.36
N LEU A 337 -1.23 22.62 -24.51
CA LEU A 337 -1.98 21.48 -25.04
C LEU A 337 -1.10 20.27 -25.32
N MET A 338 0.13 20.51 -25.80
CA MET A 338 1.09 19.44 -26.05
C MET A 338 1.51 18.75 -24.75
N VAL A 339 2.01 19.52 -23.77
CA VAL A 339 2.44 19.00 -22.47
C VAL A 339 1.31 18.25 -21.79
N TYR A 340 0.09 18.81 -21.83
CA TYR A 340 -1.10 18.20 -21.25
C TYR A 340 -1.43 16.86 -21.92
N SER A 341 -1.44 16.81 -23.26
CA SER A 341 -1.75 15.59 -24.02
C SER A 341 -0.74 14.48 -23.73
N ILE A 342 0.56 14.79 -23.73
CA ILE A 342 1.64 13.85 -23.37
C ILE A 342 1.44 13.32 -21.95
N MET A 343 1.19 14.21 -20.99
CA MET A 343 1.02 13.81 -19.59
C MET A 343 -0.24 12.96 -19.39
N MET A 344 -1.36 13.34 -20.01
CA MET A 344 -2.62 12.60 -19.97
C MET A 344 -2.45 11.17 -20.46
N LEU A 345 -1.84 10.98 -21.64
CA LEU A 345 -1.63 9.64 -22.19
C LEU A 345 -0.62 8.85 -21.36
N THR A 346 0.46 9.48 -20.91
CA THR A 346 1.49 8.83 -20.08
C THR A 346 0.91 8.34 -18.76
N VAL A 347 0.18 9.18 -18.03
CA VAL A 347 -0.42 8.84 -16.73
C VAL A 347 -1.48 7.76 -16.88
N THR A 348 -2.39 7.89 -17.85
CA THR A 348 -3.47 6.93 -18.07
C THR A 348 -2.94 5.55 -18.44
N LEU A 349 -2.00 5.46 -19.40
CA LEU A 349 -1.39 4.18 -19.81
C LEU A 349 -0.56 3.56 -18.69
N LYS A 350 0.23 4.36 -17.98
CA LYS A 350 1.04 3.89 -16.86
C LYS A 350 0.18 3.24 -15.78
N ILE A 351 -0.87 3.93 -15.34
CA ILE A 351 -1.74 3.46 -14.26
C ILE A 351 -2.57 2.25 -14.72
N ALA A 352 -3.15 2.30 -15.91
CA ALA A 352 -4.06 1.25 -16.38
C ALA A 352 -3.36 -0.05 -16.77
N TYR A 353 -2.11 0.02 -17.26
CA TYR A 353 -1.43 -1.14 -17.85
C TYR A 353 -0.11 -1.54 -17.20
N ILE A 354 0.65 -0.59 -16.64
CA ILE A 354 1.96 -0.88 -16.05
C ILE A 354 1.86 -1.17 -14.55
N ASP A 355 1.10 -0.36 -13.81
CA ASP A 355 0.94 -0.55 -12.37
C ASP A 355 0.10 -1.80 -12.03
N VAL A 356 -0.88 -2.09 -12.88
CA VAL A 356 -1.85 -3.18 -12.72
C VAL A 356 -1.24 -4.52 -13.12
N ARG A 357 -1.48 -5.57 -12.32
CA ARG A 357 -0.99 -6.93 -12.63
C ARG A 357 -1.89 -7.68 -13.61
N ARG A 358 -3.19 -7.37 -13.61
CA ARG A 358 -4.19 -8.06 -14.44
C ARG A 358 -5.00 -7.05 -15.24
N TRP A 359 -4.87 -7.13 -16.56
CA TRP A 359 -5.68 -6.30 -17.46
C TRP A 359 -7.11 -6.81 -17.50
N ILE A 360 -8.05 -5.91 -17.21
CA ILE A 360 -9.48 -6.15 -17.24
C ILE A 360 -10.13 -5.19 -18.24
N VAL A 361 -11.32 -5.54 -18.72
CA VAL A 361 -12.06 -4.70 -19.67
C VAL A 361 -12.27 -3.27 -19.15
N PHE A 362 -12.51 -3.11 -17.85
CA PHE A 362 -12.65 -1.79 -17.21
C PHE A 362 -11.39 -0.93 -17.30
N SER A 363 -10.19 -1.51 -17.29
CA SER A 363 -8.94 -0.75 -17.48
C SER A 363 -8.89 -0.15 -18.89
N HIS A 364 -9.28 -0.93 -19.91
CA HIS A 364 -9.35 -0.44 -21.28
C HIS A 364 -10.40 0.66 -21.45
N ILE A 365 -11.60 0.45 -20.89
CA ILE A 365 -12.67 1.45 -20.90
C ILE A 365 -12.20 2.75 -20.23
N SER A 366 -11.47 2.65 -19.11
CA SER A 366 -10.99 3.83 -18.38
C SER A 366 -10.07 4.71 -19.24
N VAL A 367 -9.15 4.10 -19.99
CA VAL A 367 -8.22 4.81 -20.86
C VAL A 367 -8.97 5.45 -22.03
N ILE A 368 -9.83 4.68 -22.70
CA ILE A 368 -10.60 5.19 -23.85
C ILE A 368 -11.49 6.36 -23.43
N LEU A 369 -12.22 6.22 -22.32
CA LEU A 369 -13.12 7.27 -21.83
C LEU A 369 -12.33 8.51 -21.39
N SER A 370 -11.21 8.36 -20.68
CA SER A 370 -10.32 9.47 -20.32
C SER A 370 -9.79 10.24 -21.53
N LEU A 371 -9.40 9.53 -22.60
CA LEU A 371 -8.95 10.16 -23.84
C LEU A 371 -10.09 10.84 -24.59
N THR A 372 -11.24 10.18 -24.73
CA THR A 372 -12.43 10.75 -25.38
C THR A 372 -12.90 12.03 -24.67
N LEU A 373 -12.91 12.04 -23.33
CA LEU A 373 -13.24 13.23 -22.55
C LEU A 373 -12.23 14.36 -22.78
N TRP A 374 -10.94 14.03 -22.87
CA TRP A 374 -9.89 15.00 -23.18
C TRP A 374 -10.09 15.64 -24.56
N PHE A 375 -10.27 14.85 -25.62
CA PHE A 375 -10.51 15.39 -26.96
C PHE A 375 -11.84 16.16 -27.06
N GLY A 376 -12.91 15.61 -26.47
CA GLY A 376 -14.22 16.26 -26.45
C GLY A 376 -14.18 17.61 -25.76
N TRP A 377 -13.49 17.71 -24.63
CA TRP A 377 -13.30 18.97 -23.91
C TRP A 377 -12.59 20.03 -24.76
N ASN A 378 -11.49 19.67 -25.43
CA ASN A 378 -10.78 20.60 -26.29
C ASN A 378 -11.61 21.02 -27.52
N GLY A 379 -12.40 20.10 -28.08
CA GLY A 379 -13.37 20.43 -29.13
C GLY A 379 -14.42 21.45 -28.66
N VAL A 380 -14.88 21.34 -27.42
CA VAL A 380 -15.80 22.32 -26.80
C VAL A 380 -15.11 23.68 -26.61
N LEU A 381 -13.90 23.71 -26.04
CA LEU A 381 -13.14 24.95 -25.84
C LEU A 381 -12.86 25.69 -27.14
N ASN A 382 -12.59 24.95 -28.22
CA ASN A 382 -12.33 25.49 -29.55
C ASN A 382 -13.51 26.30 -30.12
N HIS A 383 -14.74 26.08 -29.65
CA HIS A 383 -15.95 26.77 -30.12
C HIS A 383 -16.51 27.79 -29.12
N ILE A 384 -16.31 27.57 -27.82
CA ILE A 384 -16.90 28.43 -26.77
C ILE A 384 -16.06 29.69 -26.50
N TYR A 385 -14.74 29.65 -26.72
CA TYR A 385 -13.88 30.78 -26.37
C TYR A 385 -14.13 32.02 -27.25
N PRO A 386 -14.19 33.23 -26.66
CA PRO A 386 -14.42 34.46 -27.43
C PRO A 386 -13.27 34.75 -28.39
N LYS A 387 -13.60 35.36 -29.55
CA LYS A 387 -12.63 35.73 -30.61
C LYS A 387 -11.60 36.78 -30.19
N SER A 388 -11.85 37.51 -29.09
CA SER A 388 -10.95 38.54 -28.56
C SER A 388 -10.24 38.02 -27.31
N PRO A 389 -8.91 38.18 -27.17
CA PRO A 389 -8.14 37.70 -26.03
C PRO A 389 -8.41 38.59 -24.80
N GLY A 390 -9.49 38.33 -24.08
CA GLY A 390 -9.74 38.94 -22.77
C GLY A 390 -8.86 38.35 -21.66
N ASP A 391 -8.57 37.05 -21.74
CA ASP A 391 -7.96 36.25 -20.66
C ASP A 391 -6.52 35.76 -20.96
N GLY A 392 -5.84 36.35 -21.96
CA GLY A 392 -4.43 36.08 -22.24
C GLY A 392 -4.08 34.74 -22.92
N TYR A 393 -5.06 33.86 -23.19
CA TYR A 393 -4.86 32.62 -23.96
C TYR A 393 -5.53 32.70 -25.34
N PHE A 394 -4.82 32.34 -26.40
CA PHE A 394 -5.40 32.20 -27.74
C PHE A 394 -5.91 30.76 -27.94
N VAL A 395 -7.16 30.52 -27.55
CA VAL A 395 -7.75 29.16 -27.55
C VAL A 395 -8.44 28.81 -28.88
N LEU A 396 -9.08 29.79 -29.52
CA LEU A 396 -9.95 29.58 -30.67
C LEU A 396 -9.18 29.05 -31.89
N GLY A 397 -9.62 27.92 -32.45
CA GLY A 397 -9.06 27.32 -33.66
C GLY A 397 -7.72 26.60 -33.47
N VAL A 398 -7.11 26.68 -32.28
CA VAL A 398 -5.79 26.06 -32.02
C VAL A 398 -5.88 24.54 -32.00
N PHE A 399 -6.96 23.99 -31.45
CA PHE A 399 -7.14 22.54 -31.38
C PHE A 399 -7.27 21.92 -32.77
N ASP A 400 -8.13 22.48 -33.63
CA ASP A 400 -8.30 22.00 -35.01
C ASP A 400 -7.01 22.14 -35.83
N MET A 401 -6.31 23.26 -35.63
CA MET A 401 -5.00 23.49 -36.25
C MET A 401 -4.01 22.41 -35.82
N LEU A 402 -3.89 22.15 -34.51
CA LEU A 402 -2.93 21.19 -33.97
C LEU A 402 -3.24 19.75 -34.39
N MET A 403 -4.51 19.36 -34.39
CA MET A 403 -4.96 18.03 -34.85
C MET A 403 -4.67 17.79 -36.34
N SER A 404 -4.66 18.86 -37.13
CA SER A 404 -4.31 18.81 -38.57
C SER A 404 -2.81 18.69 -38.82
N LYS A 405 -1.95 18.91 -37.82
CA LYS A 405 -0.49 18.85 -37.96
C LYS A 405 0.04 17.46 -37.60
N ALA A 406 0.64 16.77 -38.57
CA ALA A 406 1.31 15.49 -38.33
C ALA A 406 2.38 15.53 -37.21
N PRO A 407 3.20 16.60 -37.05
CA PRO A 407 4.15 16.69 -35.95
C PRO A 407 3.53 16.53 -34.56
N PHE A 408 2.27 16.94 -34.37
CA PHE A 408 1.58 16.82 -33.09
C PHE A 408 1.46 15.36 -32.67
N TRP A 409 0.93 14.52 -33.56
CA TRP A 409 0.70 13.10 -33.31
C TRP A 409 2.00 12.33 -33.07
N PHE A 410 3.03 12.60 -33.88
CA PHE A 410 4.34 11.95 -33.70
C PHE A 410 4.97 12.33 -32.36
N GLN A 411 4.97 13.60 -32.00
CA GLN A 411 5.51 14.06 -30.73
C GLN A 411 4.74 13.44 -29.57
N TRP A 412 3.41 13.48 -29.61
CA TRP A 412 2.60 12.90 -28.56
C TRP A 412 2.94 11.42 -28.31
N ILE A 413 2.98 10.61 -29.36
CA ILE A 413 3.29 9.17 -29.25
C ILE A 413 4.73 8.94 -28.78
N ILE A 414 5.71 9.63 -29.37
CA ILE A 414 7.13 9.43 -29.05
C ILE A 414 7.42 9.81 -27.60
N PHE A 415 6.93 10.96 -27.13
CA PHE A 415 7.20 11.42 -25.76
C PHE A 415 6.51 10.54 -24.73
N THR A 416 5.28 10.11 -25.00
CA THR A 416 4.64 9.11 -24.16
C THR A 416 5.44 7.80 -24.15
N ALA A 417 5.91 7.32 -25.31
CA ALA A 417 6.72 6.10 -25.36
C ALA A 417 8.02 6.23 -24.56
N VAL A 418 8.75 7.34 -24.68
CA VAL A 418 9.98 7.60 -23.90
C VAL A 418 9.68 7.61 -22.40
N ALA A 419 8.63 8.31 -21.97
CA ALA A 419 8.25 8.35 -20.57
C ALA A 419 7.91 6.93 -20.03
N LEU A 420 7.10 6.17 -20.77
CA LEU A 420 6.74 4.80 -20.38
C LEU A 420 7.95 3.85 -20.40
N CYS A 421 8.90 4.02 -21.33
CA CYS A 421 10.14 3.25 -21.37
C CYS A 421 10.99 3.48 -20.11
N ILE A 422 11.11 4.74 -19.65
CA ILE A 422 11.79 5.06 -18.39
C ILE A 422 11.12 4.35 -17.22
N ASN A 423 9.79 4.38 -17.17
CA ASN A 423 9.05 3.67 -16.13
C ASN A 423 9.31 2.15 -16.15
N VAL A 424 9.20 1.51 -17.32
CA VAL A 424 9.46 0.07 -17.47
C VAL A 424 10.89 -0.27 -17.05
N LEU A 425 11.88 0.52 -17.45
CA LEU A 425 13.28 0.32 -17.05
C LEU A 425 13.45 0.39 -15.53
N LEU A 426 12.86 1.39 -14.87
CA LEU A 426 12.91 1.51 -13.42
C LEU A 426 12.22 0.32 -12.75
N VAL A 427 11.02 -0.05 -13.20
CA VAL A 427 10.30 -1.21 -12.67
C VAL A 427 11.14 -2.48 -12.79
N LEU A 428 11.81 -2.72 -13.92
CA LEU A 428 12.69 -3.88 -14.11
C LEU A 428 13.87 -3.87 -13.13
N VAL A 429 14.58 -2.74 -13.00
CA VAL A 429 15.73 -2.61 -12.10
C VAL A 429 15.33 -2.83 -10.64
N TYR A 430 14.18 -2.29 -10.22
CA TYR A 430 13.72 -2.42 -8.83
C TYR A 430 13.06 -3.77 -8.55
N SER A 431 12.31 -4.34 -9.50
CA SER A 431 11.67 -5.66 -9.34
C SER A 431 12.69 -6.77 -9.13
N VAL A 432 13.88 -6.67 -9.75
CA VAL A 432 14.98 -7.62 -9.53
C VAL A 432 15.63 -7.45 -8.14
N ARG A 433 15.61 -6.24 -7.59
CA ARG A 433 16.24 -5.93 -6.28
C ARG A 433 15.33 -6.21 -5.10
N ASP A 434 14.02 -6.13 -5.29
CA ASP A 434 13.03 -6.33 -4.23
C ASP A 434 12.63 -7.81 -4.12
N PRO A 435 13.00 -8.52 -3.03
CA PRO A 435 12.71 -9.93 -2.88
C PRO A 435 11.21 -10.22 -2.74
N VAL A 436 10.42 -9.29 -2.19
CA VAL A 436 8.97 -9.46 -2.00
C VAL A 436 8.27 -9.36 -3.34
N GLU A 437 8.61 -8.32 -4.12
CA GLU A 437 8.06 -8.12 -5.46
C GLU A 437 8.45 -9.27 -6.42
N HIS A 438 9.69 -9.77 -6.32
CA HIS A 438 10.14 -10.94 -7.07
C HIS A 438 9.34 -12.20 -6.71
N LYS A 439 9.10 -12.45 -5.40
CA LYS A 439 8.29 -13.58 -4.93
C LYS A 439 6.87 -13.48 -5.53
N ILE A 440 6.21 -12.33 -5.44
CA ILE A 440 4.86 -12.13 -5.98
C ILE A 440 4.85 -12.33 -7.51
N THR A 441 5.80 -11.76 -8.22
CA THR A 441 5.91 -11.91 -9.68
C THR A 441 6.10 -13.37 -10.10
N SER A 442 6.89 -14.13 -9.34
CA SER A 442 7.07 -15.56 -9.58
C SER A 442 5.78 -16.38 -9.38
N TRP A 443 4.96 -16.01 -8.39
CA TRP A 443 3.64 -16.60 -8.14
C TRP A 443 2.67 -16.29 -9.28
N VAL A 444 2.61 -15.03 -9.72
CA VAL A 444 1.78 -14.64 -10.88
C VAL A 444 2.18 -15.42 -12.12
N ALA A 445 3.48 -15.57 -12.39
CA ALA A 445 3.98 -16.35 -13.52
C ALA A 445 3.63 -17.85 -13.38
N PHE A 446 3.65 -18.39 -12.17
CA PHE A 446 3.20 -19.75 -11.89
C PHE A 446 1.70 -19.94 -12.16
N GLU A 447 0.85 -19.04 -11.66
CA GLU A 447 -0.60 -19.08 -11.89
C GLU A 447 -0.95 -19.03 -13.39
N ARG A 448 -0.29 -18.14 -14.15
CA ARG A 448 -0.50 -18.02 -15.61
C ARG A 448 -0.11 -19.30 -16.34
N ARG A 449 0.98 -19.97 -15.92
CA ARG A 449 1.39 -21.26 -16.50
C ARG A 449 0.34 -22.35 -16.25
N GLN A 450 -0.19 -22.42 -15.03
CA GLN A 450 -1.24 -23.38 -14.71
C GLN A 450 -2.52 -23.15 -15.52
N GLU A 451 -2.97 -21.90 -15.66
CA GLU A 451 -4.13 -21.57 -16.50
C GLU A 451 -3.95 -21.97 -17.95
N HIS A 452 -2.76 -21.71 -18.50
CA HIS A 452 -2.46 -22.05 -19.88
C HIS A 452 -2.47 -23.56 -20.12
N THR A 453 -1.95 -24.36 -19.18
CA THR A 453 -2.02 -25.82 -19.24
C THR A 453 -3.46 -26.31 -19.13
N ALA A 454 -4.23 -25.82 -18.16
CA ALA A 454 -5.64 -26.18 -17.99
C ALA A 454 -6.48 -25.83 -19.23
N ASN A 455 -6.24 -24.66 -19.85
CA ASN A 455 -6.92 -24.27 -21.09
C ASN A 455 -6.54 -25.15 -22.28
N LYS A 456 -5.27 -25.59 -22.36
CA LYS A 456 -4.84 -26.58 -23.37
C LYS A 456 -5.54 -27.91 -23.19
N GLU A 457 -5.68 -28.39 -21.95
CA GLU A 457 -6.38 -29.64 -21.64
C GLU A 457 -7.88 -29.55 -21.97
N ARG A 458 -8.55 -28.47 -21.56
CA ARG A 458 -9.95 -28.20 -21.93
C ARG A 458 -10.15 -28.15 -23.45
N ARG A 459 -9.23 -27.52 -24.19
CA ARG A 459 -9.27 -27.52 -25.66
C ARG A 459 -9.08 -28.92 -26.24
N LYS A 460 -8.16 -29.73 -25.70
CA LYS A 460 -7.98 -31.11 -26.14
C LYS A 460 -9.22 -31.96 -25.88
N GLN A 461 -9.83 -31.83 -24.70
CA GLN A 461 -11.10 -32.49 -24.36
C GLN A 461 -12.22 -32.06 -25.32
N TRP A 462 -12.42 -30.76 -25.50
CA TRP A 462 -13.42 -30.24 -26.45
C TRP A 462 -13.22 -30.78 -27.87
N MET A 463 -11.97 -30.85 -28.36
CA MET A 463 -11.64 -31.44 -29.67
C MET A 463 -11.90 -32.94 -29.72
N ALA A 464 -11.69 -33.68 -28.62
CA ALA A 464 -11.99 -35.10 -28.52
C ALA A 464 -13.50 -35.34 -28.58
N ASP A 465 -14.28 -34.59 -27.80
CA ASP A 465 -15.75 -34.67 -27.78
C ASP A 465 -16.35 -34.33 -29.15
N HIS A 466 -15.83 -33.31 -29.84
CA HIS A 466 -16.30 -32.91 -31.18
C HIS A 466 -15.85 -33.86 -32.29
N LYS A 467 -14.76 -34.61 -32.10
CA LYS A 467 -14.38 -35.69 -33.02
C LYS A 467 -15.28 -36.91 -32.84
N LEU A 468 -15.63 -37.26 -31.60
CA LEU A 468 -16.56 -38.35 -31.30
C LEU A 468 -17.98 -38.07 -31.83
N GLY A 469 -18.45 -36.82 -31.74
CA GLY A 469 -19.76 -36.41 -32.28
C GLY A 469 -19.87 -36.29 -33.81
N ARG A 470 -18.79 -36.51 -34.58
CA ARG A 470 -18.85 -36.62 -36.05
C ARG A 470 -18.84 -38.06 -36.57
N PHE A 471 -18.64 -39.05 -35.68
CA PHE A 471 -18.62 -40.47 -36.03
C PHE A 471 -19.87 -41.23 -35.56
N SER A 472 -20.80 -40.56 -34.87
CA SER A 472 -22.19 -41.00 -34.64
C SER A 472 -23.12 -40.31 -35.62
#